data_AF-A0A1X3RNC3-F1
#
_entry.id   AF-A0A1X3RNC3-F1
#
_cell.length_a   1.000
_cell.length_b   1.000
_cell.length_c   1.000
_cell.angle_alpha   90.00
_cell.angle_beta   90.00
_cell.angle_gamma   90.00
#
_symmetry.space_group_name_H-M   'P 1'
#
loop_
_entity.id
_entity.type
_entity.pdbx_description
1 polymer ?
#
loop_
_entity_poly.entity_id
_entity_poly.type
_entity_poly.pdbx_seq_one_letter_code
_entity_poly.pdbx_strand_id
1 'polypeptide(L)'
;MPINSKLIIAFFSFFMVGNVQATVFSCPAINKIKQNKADSGYSYKANAGDSMKWTGENPYAEKNDLQNISFKEAYILNVKNLIACDYVGHDNASGMRMSLTLKLPVKPLGKYWQDEKQSDGSVFIHCTSSYPEDCIFSQ
;
A
#
# COMPACT_ATOMS: atom_id res chain seq x y z
N MET A 1 -46.04 9.78 -58.61
CA MET A 1 -45.63 9.54 -57.21
C MET A 1 -44.33 8.75 -57.22
N PRO A 2 -43.21 9.31 -56.74
CA PRO A 2 -42.10 8.49 -56.25
C PRO A 2 -41.75 8.85 -54.80
N ILE A 3 -41.59 7.82 -53.98
CA ILE A 3 -41.07 7.93 -52.60
C ILE A 3 -39.56 7.68 -52.70
N ASN A 4 -38.77 8.74 -52.59
CA ASN A 4 -37.31 8.64 -52.59
C ASN A 4 -36.81 8.47 -51.15
N SER A 5 -36.42 7.23 -50.86
CA SER A 5 -35.72 6.82 -49.64
C SER A 5 -34.35 7.49 -49.56
N LYS A 6 -34.07 8.20 -48.47
CA LYS A 6 -32.71 8.52 -48.03
C LYS A 6 -32.55 8.04 -46.59
N LEU A 7 -32.05 6.82 -46.47
CA LEU A 7 -31.63 6.21 -45.21
C LEU A 7 -30.37 6.95 -44.72
N ILE A 8 -30.50 7.80 -43.70
CA ILE A 8 -29.39 8.43 -43.01
C ILE A 8 -29.00 7.50 -41.86
N ILE A 9 -27.94 6.71 -42.05
CA ILE A 9 -27.36 5.88 -40.99
C ILE A 9 -26.42 6.78 -40.18
N ALA A 10 -26.89 7.27 -39.03
CA ALA A 10 -26.05 7.94 -38.05
C ALA A 10 -25.35 6.88 -37.17
N PHE A 11 -24.06 6.65 -37.40
CA PHE A 11 -23.21 5.87 -36.49
C PHE A 11 -22.92 6.71 -35.24
N PHE A 12 -23.74 6.54 -34.20
CA PHE A 12 -23.42 7.02 -32.85
C PHE A 12 -22.38 6.07 -32.24
N SER A 13 -21.10 6.41 -32.39
CA SER A 13 -20.01 5.75 -31.65
C SER A 13 -20.12 6.12 -30.17
N PHE A 14 -20.75 5.24 -29.38
CA PHE A 14 -20.82 5.33 -27.94
C PHE A 14 -19.43 4.99 -27.36
N PHE A 15 -18.59 6.01 -27.15
CA PHE A 15 -17.35 5.84 -26.40
C PHE A 15 -17.72 5.54 -24.95
N MET A 16 -17.66 4.27 -24.54
CA MET A 16 -17.65 3.92 -23.13
C MET A 16 -16.33 4.41 -22.53
N VAL A 17 -16.35 5.58 -21.92
CA VAL A 17 -15.25 6.03 -21.05
C VAL A 17 -15.35 5.19 -19.78
N GLY A 18 -14.61 4.08 -19.74
CA GLY A 18 -14.48 3.29 -18.53
C GLY A 18 -13.80 4.12 -17.45
N ASN A 19 -14.50 4.40 -16.35
CA ASN A 19 -13.88 4.96 -15.16
C ASN A 19 -12.97 3.89 -14.56
N VAL A 20 -11.66 3.98 -14.81
CA VAL A 20 -10.67 3.23 -14.04
C VAL A 20 -10.67 3.84 -12.64
N GLN A 21 -11.27 3.14 -11.68
CA GLN A 21 -11.23 3.51 -10.29
C GLN A 21 -9.86 3.11 -9.73
N ALA A 22 -9.10 4.09 -9.23
CA ALA A 22 -7.80 3.86 -8.63
C ALA A 22 -7.96 3.01 -7.35
N THR A 23 -7.11 2.00 -7.16
CA THR A 23 -7.14 1.19 -5.95
C THR A 23 -6.46 1.96 -4.83
N VAL A 24 -7.15 2.11 -3.70
CA VAL A 24 -6.68 2.84 -2.53
C VAL A 24 -6.21 1.86 -1.46
N PHE A 25 -5.05 2.12 -0.89
CA PHE A 25 -4.37 1.31 0.10
C PHE A 25 -3.98 2.15 1.31
N SER A 26 -3.67 1.49 2.42
CA SER A 26 -3.01 2.07 3.59
C SER A 26 -2.06 1.04 4.21
N CYS A 27 -1.19 1.49 5.11
CA CYS A 27 -0.49 0.56 5.99
C CYS A 27 -1.50 -0.28 6.78
N PRO A 28 -1.20 -1.56 7.08
CA PRO A 28 -2.13 -2.42 7.79
C PRO A 28 -2.27 -1.99 9.25
N ALA A 29 -3.50 -1.86 9.74
CA ALA A 29 -3.72 -1.76 11.18
C ALA A 29 -3.20 -3.03 11.87
N ILE A 30 -2.62 -2.90 13.07
CA ILE A 30 -1.98 -4.01 13.81
C ILE A 30 -2.95 -5.19 13.96
N ASN A 31 -4.22 -4.93 14.26
CA ASN A 31 -5.25 -5.94 14.41
C ASN A 31 -5.63 -6.70 13.12
N LYS A 32 -5.14 -6.26 11.95
CA LYS A 32 -5.29 -6.96 10.66
C LYS A 32 -4.07 -7.79 10.30
N ILE A 33 -2.95 -7.63 11.04
CA ILE A 33 -1.74 -8.38 10.80
C ILE A 33 -1.85 -9.73 11.50
N LYS A 34 -1.49 -10.79 10.77
CA LYS A 34 -1.41 -12.16 11.27
C LYS A 34 0.03 -12.59 11.38
N GLN A 35 0.43 -12.98 12.59
CA GLN A 35 1.72 -13.56 12.89
C GLN A 35 1.68 -15.09 12.72
N ASN A 36 2.68 -15.67 12.05
CA ASN A 36 2.80 -17.11 11.80
C ASN A 36 4.22 -17.56 12.12
N LYS A 37 4.35 -18.72 12.76
CA LYS A 37 5.67 -19.29 13.06
C LYS A 37 6.45 -19.53 11.77
N ALA A 38 7.73 -19.14 11.76
CA ALA A 38 8.67 -19.38 10.67
C ALA A 38 9.89 -20.16 11.18
N ASP A 39 10.79 -20.54 10.27
CA ASP A 39 12.01 -21.32 10.59
C ASP A 39 12.86 -20.63 11.66
N SER A 40 12.94 -19.30 11.62
CA SER A 40 13.43 -18.45 12.70
C SER A 40 12.39 -17.36 12.99
N GLY A 41 12.18 -17.06 14.27
CA GLY A 41 11.22 -16.04 14.71
C GLY A 41 9.82 -16.26 14.12
N TYR A 42 9.31 -15.23 13.43
CA TYR A 42 7.97 -15.20 12.86
C TYR A 42 7.89 -14.44 11.53
N SER A 43 6.88 -14.81 10.73
CA SER A 43 6.43 -14.08 9.56
C SER A 43 5.08 -13.42 9.79
N TYR A 44 4.81 -12.35 9.06
CA TYR A 44 3.63 -11.50 9.23
C TYR A 44 2.95 -11.30 7.89
N LYS A 45 1.61 -11.34 7.89
CA LYS A 45 0.79 -11.14 6.68
C LYS A 45 -0.44 -10.29 7.00
N ALA A 46 -0.79 -9.39 6.09
CA ALA A 46 -2.09 -8.70 6.11
C ALA A 46 -2.62 -8.56 4.68
N ASN A 47 -3.94 -8.49 4.51
CA ASN A 47 -4.55 -8.27 3.21
C ASN A 47 -4.42 -6.79 2.83
N ALA A 48 -4.05 -6.50 1.58
CA ALA A 48 -3.98 -5.14 1.04
C ALA A 48 -5.19 -4.78 0.16
N GLY A 49 -6.16 -5.68 0.02
CA GLY A 49 -7.19 -5.59 -1.04
C GLY A 49 -6.82 -6.46 -2.24
N ASP A 50 -7.83 -6.89 -2.99
CA ASP A 50 -7.71 -7.86 -4.10
C ASP A 50 -6.88 -9.11 -3.72
N SER A 51 -5.98 -9.54 -4.61
CA SER A 51 -5.02 -10.62 -4.39
C SER A 51 -3.69 -10.16 -3.79
N MET A 52 -3.58 -8.90 -3.37
CA MET A 52 -2.34 -8.30 -2.86
C MET A 52 -2.23 -8.47 -1.34
N LYS A 53 -1.00 -8.65 -0.86
CA LYS A 53 -0.70 -8.93 0.54
C LYS A 53 0.48 -8.11 1.02
N TRP A 54 0.34 -7.56 2.21
CA TRP A 54 1.44 -7.10 3.02
C TRP A 54 2.18 -8.31 3.58
N THR A 55 3.51 -8.25 3.59
CA THR A 55 4.39 -9.28 4.16
C THR A 55 5.48 -8.67 5.00
N GLY A 56 5.84 -9.30 6.11
CA GLY A 56 7.00 -8.93 6.93
C GLY A 56 7.58 -10.18 7.59
N GLU A 57 8.82 -10.10 8.06
CA GLU A 57 9.48 -11.17 8.81
C GLU A 57 10.36 -10.56 9.89
N ASN A 58 10.47 -11.25 11.01
CA ASN A 58 11.44 -10.94 12.06
C ASN A 58 11.96 -12.26 12.66
N PRO A 59 13.24 -12.60 12.46
CA PRO A 59 13.83 -13.86 12.95
C PRO A 59 14.02 -13.89 14.47
N TYR A 60 13.91 -12.75 15.14
CA TYR A 60 14.06 -12.62 16.60
C TYR A 60 12.72 -12.47 17.33
N ALA A 61 11.61 -12.35 16.58
CA ALA A 61 10.30 -12.17 17.19
C ALA A 61 9.87 -13.39 18.03
N GLU A 62 9.12 -13.10 19.08
CA GLU A 62 8.45 -14.06 19.93
C GLU A 62 6.93 -14.06 19.70
N LYS A 63 6.26 -15.08 20.26
CA LYS A 63 4.84 -15.38 19.97
C LYS A 63 3.89 -14.23 20.26
N ASN A 64 4.21 -13.39 21.24
CA ASN A 64 3.31 -12.36 21.76
C ASN A 64 3.73 -10.94 21.33
N ASP A 65 4.80 -10.80 20.56
CA ASP A 65 5.37 -9.48 20.21
C ASP A 65 4.38 -8.62 19.44
N LEU A 66 3.58 -9.19 18.55
CA LEU A 66 2.59 -8.45 17.76
C LEU A 66 1.58 -7.66 18.62
N GLN A 67 1.33 -8.09 19.87
CA GLN A 67 0.44 -7.37 20.79
C GLN A 67 1.10 -6.14 21.43
N ASN A 68 2.43 -6.05 21.37
CA ASN A 68 3.26 -5.07 22.05
C ASN A 68 4.02 -4.16 21.09
N ILE A 69 3.64 -4.13 19.81
CA ILE A 69 4.20 -3.19 18.83
C ILE A 69 3.33 -1.95 18.64
N SER A 70 3.94 -0.89 18.13
CA SER A 70 3.27 0.34 17.71
C SER A 70 3.72 0.72 16.31
N PHE A 71 2.82 1.29 15.51
CA PHE A 71 3.20 1.87 14.23
C PHE A 71 4.13 3.08 14.47
N LYS A 72 5.18 3.19 13.66
CA LYS A 72 6.17 4.27 13.77
C LYS A 72 6.11 5.20 12.58
N GLU A 73 6.26 4.64 11.39
CA GLU A 73 6.46 5.41 10.15
C GLU A 73 6.18 4.54 8.93
N ALA A 74 6.01 5.18 7.77
CA ALA A 74 5.92 4.47 6.50
C ALA A 74 6.62 5.24 5.38
N TYR A 75 7.09 4.49 4.38
CA TYR A 75 7.83 5.01 3.24
C TYR A 75 7.28 4.47 1.94
N ILE A 76 7.12 5.34 0.94
CA ILE A 76 6.92 4.95 -0.47
C ILE A 76 8.27 5.05 -1.18
N LEU A 77 8.72 3.92 -1.72
CA LEU A 77 9.93 3.77 -2.53
C LEU A 77 9.51 3.41 -3.96
N ASN A 78 9.08 4.43 -4.72
CA ASN A 78 8.58 4.24 -6.09
C ASN A 78 9.62 3.64 -7.05
N VAL A 79 10.91 3.89 -6.84
CA VAL A 79 12.00 3.25 -7.63
C VAL A 79 12.03 1.72 -7.49
N LYS A 80 11.43 1.18 -6.43
CA LYS A 80 11.30 -0.26 -6.17
C LYS A 80 9.85 -0.74 -6.23
N ASN A 81 8.90 0.13 -6.57
CA ASN A 81 7.45 -0.08 -6.43
C ASN A 81 7.09 -0.72 -5.06
N LEU A 82 7.73 -0.23 -4.01
CA LEU A 82 7.67 -0.81 -2.67
C LEU A 82 7.11 0.22 -1.70
N ILE A 83 6.20 -0.22 -0.84
CA ILE A 83 5.79 0.53 0.34
C ILE A 83 6.24 -0.25 1.56
N ALA A 84 6.83 0.44 2.53
CA ALA A 84 7.28 -0.12 3.80
C ALA A 84 6.55 0.58 4.95
N CYS A 85 6.01 -0.18 5.88
CA CYS A 85 5.36 0.30 7.10
C CYS A 85 6.09 -0.30 8.29
N ASP A 86 6.66 0.54 9.14
CA ASP A 86 7.47 0.13 10.27
C ASP A 86 6.67 0.15 11.55
N TYR A 87 6.82 -0.94 12.30
CA TYR A 87 6.25 -1.12 13.61
C TYR A 87 7.39 -1.42 14.59
N VAL A 88 7.44 -0.69 15.68
CA VAL A 88 8.44 -0.87 16.73
C VAL A 88 7.84 -1.60 17.90
N GLY A 89 8.57 -2.55 18.46
CA GLY A 89 8.20 -3.18 19.71
C GLY A 89 8.75 -2.43 20.92
N HIS A 90 8.43 -2.91 22.11
CA HIS A 90 8.93 -2.33 23.37
C HIS A 90 10.45 -2.49 23.50
N ASP A 91 11.00 -3.57 22.94
CA ASP A 91 12.43 -3.80 22.83
C ASP A 91 12.92 -3.66 21.38
N ASN A 92 14.23 -3.67 21.20
CA ASN A 92 14.86 -3.53 19.89
C ASN A 92 14.71 -4.77 19.00
N ALA A 93 14.22 -5.89 19.53
CA ALA A 93 14.17 -7.18 18.83
C ALA A 93 12.78 -7.53 18.31
N SER A 94 11.71 -6.91 18.83
CA SER A 94 10.31 -7.25 18.56
C SER A 94 9.63 -6.43 17.44
N GLY A 95 10.32 -5.43 16.89
CA GLY A 95 9.81 -4.62 15.77
C GLY A 95 9.67 -5.41 14.47
N MET A 96 8.92 -4.88 13.50
CA MET A 96 8.82 -5.46 12.16
C MET A 96 8.57 -4.39 11.09
N ARG A 97 8.94 -4.72 9.84
CA ARG A 97 8.58 -3.96 8.65
C ARG A 97 7.59 -4.76 7.82
N MET A 98 6.38 -4.24 7.66
CA MET A 98 5.42 -4.75 6.68
C MET A 98 5.69 -4.10 5.33
N SER A 99 5.82 -4.91 4.29
CA SER A 99 6.13 -4.47 2.94
C SER A 99 5.02 -4.86 1.97
N LEU A 100 4.72 -3.96 1.03
CA LEU A 100 3.84 -4.22 -0.11
C LEU A 100 4.58 -3.86 -1.39
N THR A 101 4.80 -4.86 -2.24
CA THR A 101 5.40 -4.67 -3.57
C THR A 101 4.30 -4.66 -4.62
N LEU A 102 4.32 -3.64 -5.47
CA LEU A 102 3.32 -3.42 -6.50
C LEU A 102 3.95 -3.44 -7.90
N LYS A 103 3.10 -3.52 -8.93
CA LYS A 103 3.56 -3.52 -10.34
C LYS A 103 3.91 -2.13 -10.84
N LEU A 104 3.23 -1.10 -10.33
CA LEU A 104 3.39 0.29 -10.75
C LEU A 104 3.67 1.18 -9.53
N PRO A 105 4.35 2.32 -9.73
CA PRO A 105 4.51 3.34 -8.70
C PRO A 105 3.15 3.80 -8.16
N VAL A 106 3.15 4.29 -6.93
CA VAL A 106 1.95 4.80 -6.26
C VAL A 106 2.04 6.29 -6.02
N LYS A 107 0.88 6.91 -5.81
CA LYS A 107 0.74 8.29 -5.40
C LYS A 107 0.38 8.36 -3.92
N PRO A 108 1.11 9.14 -3.10
CA PRO A 108 0.68 9.42 -1.74
C PRO A 108 -0.67 10.16 -1.76
N LEU A 109 -1.55 9.84 -0.81
CA LEU A 109 -2.84 10.49 -0.62
C LEU A 109 -2.96 11.02 0.81
N GLY A 110 -3.63 12.16 0.96
CA GLY A 110 -3.77 12.82 2.27
C GLY A 110 -2.58 13.68 2.66
N LYS A 111 -2.66 14.25 3.86
CA LYS A 111 -1.76 15.32 4.34
C LYS A 111 -0.52 14.84 5.09
N TYR A 112 -0.42 13.55 5.38
CA TYR A 112 0.61 13.01 6.26
C TYR A 112 1.91 12.63 5.53
N TRP A 113 1.90 12.62 4.20
CA TRP A 113 3.08 12.35 3.39
C TRP A 113 3.93 13.60 3.19
N GLN A 114 5.24 13.45 3.37
CA GLN A 114 6.23 14.50 3.18
C GLN A 114 7.44 13.94 2.43
N ASP A 115 8.08 14.79 1.63
CA ASP A 115 9.33 14.44 0.97
C ASP A 115 10.48 14.54 1.97
N GLU A 116 11.19 13.44 2.15
CA GLU A 116 12.36 13.32 3.03
C GLU A 116 13.62 13.10 2.19
N LYS A 117 14.47 14.13 2.16
CA LYS A 117 15.76 14.07 1.47
C LYS A 117 16.77 13.28 2.28
N GLN A 118 17.29 12.22 1.68
CA GLN A 118 18.33 11.37 2.24
C GLN A 118 19.72 12.00 2.05
N SER A 119 20.70 11.51 2.80
CA SER A 119 22.09 12.00 2.75
C SER A 119 22.77 11.79 1.39
N ASP A 120 22.34 10.78 0.63
CA ASP A 120 22.78 10.49 -0.74
C ASP A 120 22.06 11.34 -1.81
N GLY A 121 21.15 12.22 -1.40
CA GLY A 121 20.37 13.09 -2.28
C GLY A 121 19.10 12.45 -2.84
N SER A 122 18.82 11.18 -2.55
CA SER A 122 17.53 10.57 -2.88
C SER A 122 16.40 11.18 -2.05
N VAL A 123 15.15 11.07 -2.53
CA VAL A 123 13.96 11.53 -1.82
C VAL A 123 13.06 10.34 -1.54
N PHE A 124 12.78 10.10 -0.27
CA PHE A 124 11.78 9.14 0.18
C PHE A 124 10.50 9.90 0.52
N ILE A 125 9.35 9.33 0.18
CA ILE A 125 8.06 9.91 0.59
C ILE A 125 7.69 9.25 1.91
N HIS A 126 7.75 10.00 2.99
CA HIS A 126 7.62 9.53 4.37
C HIS A 126 6.24 9.95 4.95
N CYS A 127 5.52 9.00 5.54
CA CYS A 127 4.30 9.25 6.29
C CYS A 127 4.59 9.60 7.74
N THR A 128 4.16 10.79 8.16
CA THR A 128 4.38 11.37 9.48
C THR A 128 3.27 11.10 10.50
N SER A 129 2.23 10.34 10.13
CA SER A 129 1.17 9.97 11.09
C SER A 129 1.65 8.90 12.05
N SER A 130 1.10 8.91 13.27
CA SER A 130 1.25 7.81 14.23
C SER A 130 0.22 6.68 14.01
N TYR A 131 -0.67 6.81 13.02
CA TYR A 131 -1.70 5.82 12.71
C TYR A 131 -1.46 5.22 11.31
N PRO A 132 -1.38 3.88 11.16
CA PRO A 132 -1.08 3.25 9.89
C PRO A 132 -2.16 3.50 8.83
N GLU A 133 -3.43 3.62 9.25
CA GLU A 133 -4.56 3.94 8.37
C GLU A 133 -4.50 5.33 7.73
N ASP A 134 -3.73 6.27 8.30
CA ASP A 134 -3.57 7.62 7.75
C ASP A 134 -2.54 7.67 6.59
N CYS A 135 -1.70 6.64 6.47
CA CYS A 135 -0.68 6.52 5.44
C CYS A 135 -1.31 5.96 4.15
N ILE A 136 -2.23 6.72 3.57
CA ILE A 136 -3.06 6.32 2.43
C ILE A 136 -2.32 6.57 1.12
N PHE A 137 -2.41 5.66 0.16
CA PHE A 137 -1.85 5.83 -1.18
C PHE A 137 -2.73 5.14 -2.22
N SER A 138 -2.55 5.51 -3.49
CA SER A 138 -3.30 4.88 -4.59
C SER A 138 -2.40 4.46 -5.74
N GLN A 139 -2.82 3.39 -6.41
CA GLN A 139 -2.31 2.96 -7.71
C GLN A 139 -3.31 3.31 -8.82
#